data_AF-A0A4R7HZD5-F1
#
_entry.id   AF-A0A4R7HZD5-F1
#
_cell.length_a   1.000
_cell.length_b   1.000
_cell.length_c   1.000
_cell.angle_alpha   90.00
_cell.angle_beta   90.00
_cell.angle_gamma   90.00
#
_symmetry.space_group_name_H-M   'P 1'
#
loop_
_entity.id
_entity.type
_entity.pdbx_description
1 polymer ?
#
loop_
_entity_poly.entity_id
_entity_poly.type
_entity_poly.pdbx_seq_one_letter_code
_entity_poly.pdbx_strand_id
1 'polypeptide(L)'
;MRTALAPDGPFGRFAERLLVLELPDLPTDRLRTTVAFVCRRAQQVPGPLRLGVTTLAVGTGVAERFVDPDRIVGFLRVTELPLVGELARMVRSLAFAFVWETWPDTSPSGAPGTVTA
;
A
#
# COMPACT_ATOMS: atom_id res chain seq x y z
N MET A 1 -7.80 14.58 -3.59
CA MET A 1 -7.82 13.50 -2.57
C MET A 1 -8.39 12.19 -3.12
N ARG A 2 -9.60 12.14 -3.69
CA ARG A 2 -10.17 10.91 -4.29
C ARG A 2 -9.25 10.25 -5.33
N THR A 3 -8.60 11.05 -6.18
CA THR A 3 -7.64 10.57 -7.20
C THR A 3 -6.39 9.94 -6.59
N ALA A 4 -5.97 10.37 -5.40
CA ALA A 4 -4.76 9.84 -4.76
C ALA A 4 -4.98 8.44 -4.17
N LEU A 5 -6.24 8.15 -3.80
CA LEU A 5 -6.74 6.87 -3.29
C LEU A 5 -7.38 6.01 -4.38
N ALA A 6 -7.26 6.40 -5.65
CA ALA A 6 -7.63 5.53 -6.75
C ALA A 6 -6.62 4.37 -6.85
N PRO A 7 -7.01 3.20 -7.39
CA PRO A 7 -6.09 2.08 -7.62
C PRO A 7 -4.84 2.46 -8.42
N ASP A 8 -4.99 3.35 -9.41
CA ASP A 8 -3.88 3.81 -10.24
C ASP A 8 -3.15 5.03 -9.64
N GLY A 9 -3.65 5.54 -8.51
CA GLY A 9 -3.09 6.66 -7.77
C GLY A 9 -1.89 6.26 -6.90
N PRO A 10 -1.21 7.24 -6.29
CA PRO A 10 -0.04 7.02 -5.45
C PRO A 10 -0.24 5.97 -4.33
N PHE A 11 -1.41 5.97 -3.67
CA PHE A 11 -1.70 4.98 -2.62
C PHE A 11 -1.89 3.58 -3.19
N GLY A 12 -2.58 3.44 -4.33
CA GLY A 12 -2.76 2.15 -4.98
C GLY A 12 -1.45 1.55 -5.46
N ARG A 13 -0.57 2.35 -6.07
CA ARG A 13 0.80 1.91 -6.44
C ARG A 13 1.65 1.52 -5.24
N PHE A 14 1.52 2.23 -4.12
CA PHE A 14 2.19 1.85 -2.87
C PHE A 14 1.68 0.49 -2.37
N ALA A 15 0.36 0.32 -2.30
CA ALA A 15 -0.25 -0.93 -1.84
C ALA A 15 0.12 -2.10 -2.76
N GLU A 16 0.10 -1.91 -4.08
CA GLU A 16 0.53 -2.91 -5.05
C GLU A 16 1.98 -3.33 -4.83
N ARG A 17 2.93 -2.38 -4.73
CA ARG A 17 4.34 -2.68 -4.49
C ARG A 17 4.57 -3.41 -3.18
N LEU A 18 3.89 -2.99 -2.12
CA LEU A 18 3.98 -3.66 -0.82
C LEU A 18 3.49 -5.11 -0.93
N LEU A 19 2.36 -5.35 -1.62
CA LEU A 19 1.79 -6.68 -1.76
C LEU A 19 2.61 -7.59 -2.67
N VAL A 20 3.26 -7.08 -3.70
CA VAL A 20 4.19 -7.87 -4.53
C VAL A 20 5.38 -8.35 -3.71
N LEU A 21 5.85 -7.56 -2.74
CA LEU A 21 6.94 -7.96 -1.84
C LEU A 21 6.52 -9.00 -0.80
N GLU A 22 5.28 -8.88 -0.30
CA GLU A 22 4.78 -9.71 0.81
C GLU A 22 4.09 -11.00 0.34
N LEU A 23 3.46 -10.97 -0.84
CA LEU A 23 2.74 -12.08 -1.45
C LEU A 23 3.22 -12.27 -2.90
N PRO A 24 4.49 -12.68 -3.11
CA PRO A 24 5.12 -12.72 -4.42
C PRO A 24 4.42 -13.67 -5.40
N ASP A 25 3.72 -14.70 -4.92
CA ASP A 25 3.04 -15.70 -5.74
C ASP A 25 1.54 -15.40 -5.90
N LEU A 26 1.07 -14.23 -5.46
CA LEU A 26 -0.33 -13.83 -5.60
C LEU A 26 -0.65 -13.56 -7.09
N PRO A 27 -1.64 -14.27 -7.68
CA PRO A 27 -2.03 -14.01 -9.07
C PRO A 27 -2.41 -12.54 -9.28
N THR A 28 -2.00 -11.99 -10.43
CA THR A 28 -2.17 -10.56 -10.75
C THR A 28 -3.63 -10.09 -10.66
N ASP A 29 -4.60 -10.94 -10.99
CA ASP A 29 -6.03 -10.61 -10.86
C ASP A 29 -6.47 -10.47 -9.41
N ARG A 30 -5.97 -11.34 -8.52
CA ARG A 30 -6.23 -11.27 -7.08
C ARG A 30 -5.55 -10.05 -6.49
N LEU A 31 -4.30 -9.77 -6.89
CA LEU A 31 -3.57 -8.57 -6.50
C LEU A 31 -4.35 -7.29 -6.85
N ARG A 32 -4.77 -7.13 -8.11
CA ARG A 32 -5.55 -5.97 -8.56
C ARG A 32 -6.87 -5.82 -7.77
N THR A 33 -7.55 -6.93 -7.53
CA THR A 33 -8.80 -6.95 -6.75
C THR A 33 -8.57 -6.50 -5.31
N THR A 34 -7.51 -7.01 -4.67
CA THR A 34 -7.12 -6.64 -3.30
C THR A 34 -6.72 -5.17 -3.22
N VAL A 35 -5.92 -4.66 -4.15
CA VAL A 35 -5.54 -3.24 -4.19
C VAL A 35 -6.78 -2.35 -4.34
N ALA A 36 -7.71 -2.71 -5.22
CA ALA A 36 -8.97 -1.99 -5.39
C ALA A 36 -9.82 -2.01 -4.10
N PHE A 37 -9.87 -3.14 -3.39
CA PHE A 37 -10.54 -3.25 -2.10
C PHE A 37 -9.90 -2.32 -1.05
N VAL A 38 -8.58 -2.38 -0.88
CA VAL A 38 -7.85 -1.55 0.08
C VAL A 38 -8.05 -0.07 -0.23
N CYS A 39 -7.98 0.33 -1.50
CA CYS A 39 -8.25 1.69 -1.96
C CYS A 39 -9.67 2.16 -1.63
N ARG A 40 -10.70 1.35 -1.92
CA ARG A 40 -12.09 1.67 -1.55
C ARG A 40 -12.28 1.79 -0.05
N ARG A 41 -11.70 0.86 0.72
CA ARG A 41 -11.84 0.88 2.19
C ARG A 41 -11.14 2.09 2.79
N ALA A 42 -9.97 2.44 2.27
CA ALA A 42 -9.24 3.63 2.64
C ALA A 42 -10.05 4.92 2.40
N GLN A 43 -10.85 5.00 1.34
CA GLN A 43 -11.72 6.16 1.10
C GLN A 43 -12.84 6.31 2.15
N GLN A 44 -13.16 5.26 2.90
CA GLN A 44 -14.23 5.24 3.90
C GLN A 44 -13.75 5.54 5.32
N VAL A 45 -12.43 5.60 5.58
CA VAL A 45 -11.88 5.85 6.93
C VAL A 45 -11.62 7.35 7.15
N PRO A 46 -12.28 8.03 8.11
CA PRO A 46 -12.27 9.50 8.19
C PRO A 46 -10.97 10.19 8.65
N GLY A 47 -10.03 9.50 9.31
CA GLY A 47 -8.94 10.15 10.07
C GLY A 47 -7.49 9.84 9.62
N PRO A 48 -7.02 8.58 9.73
CA PRO A 48 -5.58 8.25 9.60
C PRO A 48 -5.02 8.34 8.17
N LEU A 49 -5.87 8.13 7.17
CA LEU A 49 -5.47 8.07 5.75
C LEU A 49 -5.21 9.44 5.11
N ARG A 50 -5.80 10.51 5.65
CA ARG A 50 -5.50 11.88 5.21
C ARG A 50 -4.04 12.24 5.47
N LEU A 51 -3.46 11.74 6.57
CA LEU A 51 -2.05 11.95 6.91
C LEU A 51 -1.13 11.09 6.03
N GLY A 52 -1.40 9.80 5.88
CA GLY A 52 -0.57 8.90 5.06
C GLY A 52 -0.55 9.26 3.56
N VAL A 53 -1.68 9.67 2.98
CA VAL A 53 -1.75 10.14 1.59
C VAL A 53 -1.03 11.48 1.41
N THR A 54 -1.09 12.36 2.40
CA THR A 54 -0.33 13.62 2.38
C THR A 54 1.17 13.33 2.45
N THR A 55 1.62 12.41 3.29
CA THR A 55 3.03 11.97 3.34
C THR A 55 3.48 11.31 2.04
N LEU A 56 2.65 10.48 1.38
CA LEU A 56 2.97 9.90 0.07
C LEU A 56 3.02 10.96 -1.03
N ALA A 57 2.05 11.88 -1.08
CA ALA A 57 2.01 12.95 -2.08
C ALA A 57 3.17 13.94 -1.90
N VAL A 58 3.55 14.24 -0.65
CA VAL A 58 4.76 14.99 -0.33
C VAL A 58 5.98 14.18 -0.73
N GLY A 59 6.07 12.90 -0.36
CA GLY A 59 7.21 12.03 -0.68
C GLY A 59 7.47 11.84 -2.16
N THR A 60 6.44 11.60 -2.98
CA THR A 60 6.59 11.45 -4.45
C THR A 60 6.79 12.79 -5.15
N GLY A 61 6.13 13.87 -4.70
CA GLY A 61 6.36 15.22 -5.24
C GLY A 61 7.71 15.82 -4.84
N VAL A 62 8.27 15.39 -3.71
CA VAL A 62 9.64 15.67 -3.25
C VAL A 62 10.62 14.80 -4.03
N ALA A 63 10.38 13.50 -4.22
CA ALA A 63 11.27 12.64 -4.99
C ALA A 63 11.50 13.12 -6.43
N GLU A 64 10.48 13.67 -7.09
CA GLU A 64 10.62 14.24 -8.45
C GLU A 64 11.36 15.59 -8.48
N ARG A 65 11.54 16.26 -7.33
CA ARG A 65 12.11 17.62 -7.23
C ARG A 65 13.49 17.68 -6.56
N PHE A 66 13.97 16.57 -5.99
CA PHE A 66 15.19 16.52 -5.20
C PHE A 66 16.33 15.88 -6.00
N VAL A 67 16.99 16.71 -6.81
CA VAL A 67 18.31 16.45 -7.41
C VAL A 67 19.44 16.91 -6.48
N ASP A 68 19.12 17.54 -5.34
CA ASP A 68 20.09 18.18 -4.45
C ASP A 68 20.28 17.40 -3.12
N PRO A 69 21.46 16.79 -2.87
CA PRO A 69 21.74 15.92 -1.73
C PRO A 69 21.60 16.60 -0.36
N ASP A 70 21.91 17.90 -0.24
CA ASP A 70 21.97 18.59 1.05
C ASP A 70 20.59 18.86 1.64
N ARG A 71 19.57 19.03 0.78
CA ARG A 71 18.16 19.15 1.21
C ARG A 71 17.57 17.81 1.67
N ILE A 72 18.06 16.69 1.15
CA ILE A 72 17.63 15.34 1.54
C ILE A 72 18.03 15.06 2.99
N VAL A 73 19.26 15.41 3.37
CA VAL A 73 19.79 15.23 4.74
C VAL A 73 19.02 16.10 5.76
N GLY A 74 18.65 17.32 5.37
CA GLY A 74 17.82 18.20 6.22
C GLY A 74 16.41 17.68 6.47
N PHE A 75 15.75 17.12 5.45
CA PHE A 75 14.42 16.52 5.58
C PHE A 75 14.46 15.20 6.37
N LEU A 76 15.44 14.32 6.11
CA LEU A 76 15.62 13.06 6.84
C LEU A 76 15.92 13.27 8.33
N ARG A 77 16.62 14.35 8.70
CA ARG A 77 16.90 14.69 10.10
C ARG A 77 15.68 15.11 10.91
N VAL A 78 14.64 15.63 10.27
CA VAL A 78 13.42 16.11 10.94
C VAL A 78 12.32 15.04 10.97
N THR A 79 12.43 14.02 10.12
CA THR A 79 11.35 13.05 9.92
C THR A 79 11.80 11.66 10.37
N GLU A 80 11.68 11.37 11.66
CA GLU A 80 11.30 10.02 12.08
C GLU A 80 9.96 9.78 11.37
N LEU A 81 9.83 8.78 10.50
CA LEU A 81 8.63 8.56 9.67
C LEU A 81 7.75 7.40 10.21
N PRO A 82 7.23 7.48 11.45
CA PRO A 82 6.36 6.44 12.02
C PRO A 82 5.07 6.25 11.19
N LEU A 83 4.66 7.28 10.47
CA LEU A 83 3.45 7.28 9.64
C LEU A 83 3.53 6.34 8.42
N VAL A 84 4.73 6.10 7.88
CA VAL A 84 4.90 5.15 6.75
C VAL A 84 4.74 3.71 7.23
N GLY A 85 5.27 3.39 8.41
CA GLY A 85 5.09 2.10 9.06
C GLY A 85 3.62 1.83 9.38
N GLU A 86 2.89 2.82 9.90
CA GLU A 86 1.45 2.69 10.16
C GLU A 86 0.63 2.51 8.89
N LEU A 87 0.99 3.19 7.79
CA LEU A 87 0.33 3.00 6.50
C LEU A 87 0.54 1.58 5.96
N ALA A 88 1.78 1.08 6.00
CA ALA A 88 2.11 -0.28 5.60
C ALA A 88 1.38 -1.31 6.47
N ARG A 89 1.32 -1.09 7.79
CA ARG A 89 0.61 -1.94 8.75
C ARG A 89 -0.88 -2.01 8.43
N MET A 90 -1.51 -0.88 8.12
CA MET A 90 -2.92 -0.82 7.72
C MET A 90 -3.16 -1.56 6.40
N VAL A 91 -2.34 -1.33 5.37
CA VAL A 91 -2.47 -2.03 4.09
C VAL A 91 -2.34 -3.54 4.28
N ARG A 92 -1.32 -3.98 5.04
CA ARG A 92 -1.11 -5.41 5.34
C ARG A 92 -2.33 -6.01 6.04
N SER A 93 -2.84 -5.35 7.07
CA SER A 93 -4.02 -5.83 7.81
C SER A 93 -5.25 -5.98 6.93
N LEU A 94 -5.59 -4.96 6.13
CA LEU A 94 -6.75 -5.00 5.24
C LEU A 94 -6.58 -6.01 4.12
N ALA A 95 -5.41 -6.04 3.49
CA ALA A 95 -5.13 -6.90 2.36
C ALA A 95 -5.10 -8.37 2.76
N PHE A 96 -4.45 -8.71 3.88
CA PHE A 96 -4.37 -10.10 4.33
C PHE A 96 -5.73 -10.61 4.80
N ALA A 97 -6.48 -9.80 5.56
CA ALA A 97 -7.85 -10.16 5.91
C ALA A 97 -8.67 -10.45 4.65
N PHE A 98 -8.66 -9.54 3.67
CA PHE A 98 -9.40 -9.71 2.43
C PHE A 98 -8.96 -10.92 1.61
N VAL A 99 -7.65 -11.16 1.46
CA VAL A 99 -7.11 -12.28 0.66
C VAL A 99 -7.54 -13.62 1.25
N TRP A 100 -7.37 -13.81 2.57
CA TRP A 100 -7.71 -15.09 3.20
C TRP A 100 -9.21 -15.28 3.45
N GLU A 101 -9.99 -14.20 3.56
CA GLU A 101 -11.46 -14.29 3.56
C GLU A 101 -12.02 -14.65 2.17
N THR A 102 -11.41 -14.12 1.10
CA THR A 102 -11.89 -14.32 -0.28
C THR A 102 -11.37 -15.62 -0.89
N TRP A 103 -10.13 -16.00 -0.58
CA TRP A 103 -9.46 -17.20 -1.09
C TRP A 103 -8.79 -17.94 0.07
N PRO A 104 -9.56 -18.72 0.85
CA PRO A 104 -9.07 -19.33 2.09
C PRO A 104 -7.92 -20.32 1.87
N ASP A 105 -7.85 -20.95 0.70
CA ASP A 105 -6.78 -21.89 0.35
C ASP A 105 -5.47 -21.20 -0.08
N THR A 106 -5.37 -19.87 0.04
CA THR A 106 -4.16 -19.12 -0.35
C THR A 106 -2.99 -19.48 0.58
N SER A 107 -1.85 -19.81 -0.01
CA SER A 107 -0.61 -20.10 0.71
C SER A 107 -0.04 -18.83 1.37
N PRO A 108 0.90 -18.95 2.32
CA PRO A 108 1.60 -17.79 2.89
C PRO A 108 2.30 -16.88 1.86
N SER A 109 2.68 -17.41 0.69
CA SER A 109 3.31 -16.61 -0.38
C SER A 109 2.30 -15.98 -1.34
N GLY A 110 1.01 -16.26 -1.18
CA GLY A 110 -0.06 -15.79 -2.08
C GLY A 110 -0.46 -16.78 -3.15
N ALA A 111 0.22 -17.93 -3.27
CA ALA A 111 -0.09 -18.94 -4.26
C ALA A 111 -1.50 -19.53 -4.02
N PRO A 112 -2.29 -19.80 -5.06
CA PRO A 112 -3.54 -20.53 -4.91
C PRO A 112 -3.27 -21.93 -4.34
N GLY A 113 -4.05 -22.33 -3.34
CA GLY A 113 -4.03 -23.71 -2.88
C GLY A 113 -4.43 -24.66 -4.00
N THR A 114 -3.72 -25.77 -4.09
CA THR A 114 -4.17 -26.91 -4.90
C THR A 114 -5.41 -27.49 -4.25
N VAL A 115 -6.57 -27.28 -4.87
CA VAL A 115 -7.78 -28.04 -4.55
C VAL A 115 -7.50 -29.49 -4.97
N THR A 116 -6.98 -30.30 -4.05
CA THR A 116 -7.07 -31.75 -4.18
C THR A 116 -8.52 -32.11 -3.93
N ALA A 117 -9.28 -32.24 -5.03
CA ALA A 117 -10.54 -32.94 -5.07
C ALA A 117 -10.32 -34.46 -5.02
#